data_AF-A0AAJ8K3P2-F1
#
_entry.id   AF-A0AAJ8K3P2-F1
#
_cell.length_a   1.000
_cell.length_b   1.000
_cell.length_c   1.000
_cell.angle_alpha   90.00
_cell.angle_beta   90.00
_cell.angle_gamma   90.00
#
_symmetry.space_group_name_H-M   'P 1'
#
loop_
_entity.id
_entity.type
_entity.pdbx_description
1 polymer ?
#
loop_
_entity_poly.entity_id
_entity_poly.type
_entity_poly.pdbx_seq_one_letter_code
_entity_poly.pdbx_strand_id
1 'polypeptide(L)' 'MLTWPCAYTDCQSRSTPNIGDCERCGKHYCLLHASTPFHSCVELDDGAAWEATFGVMQAEVSQAAVHSMTNPLMITIHM' A
#
# COMPACT_ATOMS: atom_id res chain seq x y z
N MET A 1 21.69 -20.20 5.76
CA MET A 1 20.42 -19.63 5.26
C MET A 1 19.30 -20.15 6.12
N LEU A 2 18.55 -19.29 6.80
CA LEU A 2 17.36 -19.68 7.55
C LEU A 2 16.18 -19.73 6.57
N THR A 3 15.45 -20.84 6.54
CA THR A 3 14.20 -21.00 5.77
C THR A 3 13.02 -20.88 6.71
N TRP A 4 11.83 -20.56 6.20
CA TRP A 4 10.60 -20.49 7.00
C TRP A 4 9.77 -21.78 6.84
N PRO A 5 8.87 -22.11 7.78
CA PRO A 5 7.84 -23.10 7.52
C PRO A 5 6.93 -22.63 6.37
N CYS A 6 6.50 -23.55 5.50
CA CYS A 6 5.53 -23.23 4.46
C CYS A 6 4.19 -22.79 5.08
N ALA A 7 3.66 -21.66 4.64
CA ALA A 7 2.41 -21.09 5.15
C ALA A 7 1.13 -21.77 4.60
N TYR A 8 1.28 -22.76 3.72
CA TYR A 8 0.16 -23.57 3.22
C TYR A 8 -0.30 -24.57 4.28
N THR A 9 -1.61 -24.73 4.44
CA THR A 9 -2.22 -25.59 5.46
C THR A 9 -1.72 -27.03 5.35
N ASP A 10 -1.37 -27.62 6.49
CA ASP A 10 -0.87 -28.99 6.64
C ASP A 10 0.42 -29.31 5.85
N CYS A 11 1.15 -28.28 5.37
CA CYS A 11 2.43 -28.47 4.71
C CYS A 11 3.58 -28.46 5.72
N GLN A 12 4.38 -29.53 5.75
CA GLN A 12 5.57 -29.63 6.61
C GLN A 12 6.87 -29.20 5.92
N SER A 13 6.79 -28.79 4.65
CA SER A 13 7.96 -28.38 3.86
C SER A 13 8.50 -27.01 4.28
N ARG A 14 9.78 -26.76 3.96
CA ARG A 14 10.41 -25.45 4.14
C ARG A 14 10.16 -24.53 2.96
N SER A 15 10.17 -23.23 3.20
CA SER A 15 10.12 -22.23 2.16
C SER A 15 11.37 -22.26 1.30
N THR A 16 11.19 -21.93 0.02
CA THR A 16 12.31 -21.75 -0.90
C THR A 16 12.74 -20.28 -0.85
N PRO A 17 13.98 -19.96 -0.47
CA PRO A 17 14.44 -18.57 -0.46
C PRO A 17 14.24 -17.90 -1.83
N ASN A 18 13.81 -16.64 -1.84
CA ASN A 18 13.55 -15.80 -3.02
C ASN A 18 12.33 -16.20 -3.86
N ILE A 19 12.03 -17.50 -3.99
CA ILE A 19 10.90 -17.98 -4.81
C ILE A 19 9.62 -18.07 -3.97
N GLY A 20 9.74 -18.51 -2.74
CA GLY A 20 8.62 -18.75 -1.83
C GLY A 20 8.13 -17.51 -1.09
N ASP A 21 8.84 -16.39 -1.21
CA ASP A 21 8.59 -15.20 -0.41
C ASP A 21 7.61 -14.29 -1.15
N CYS A 22 6.34 -14.26 -0.70
CA CYS A 22 5.33 -13.39 -1.31
C CYS A 22 5.37 -12.01 -0.68
N GLU A 23 5.89 -11.02 -1.41
CA GLU A 23 6.00 -9.63 -0.93
C GLU A 23 4.65 -8.96 -0.66
N ARG A 24 3.59 -9.41 -1.35
CA ARG A 24 2.24 -8.83 -1.22
C ARG A 24 1.54 -9.20 0.09
N CYS A 25 1.67 -10.46 0.53
CA CYS A 25 1.02 -10.94 1.76
C CYS A 25 1.98 -11.32 2.88
N GLY A 26 3.30 -11.21 2.65
CA GLY A 26 4.34 -11.51 3.63
C GLY A 26 4.46 -12.98 4.02
N LYS A 27 3.84 -13.89 3.26
CA LYS A 27 3.87 -15.34 3.55
C LYS A 27 4.99 -16.04 2.79
N HIS A 28 5.51 -17.09 3.40
CA HIS A 28 6.61 -17.90 2.88
C HIS A 28 6.11 -19.29 2.47
N TYR A 29 6.42 -19.72 1.26
CA TYR A 29 5.92 -20.96 0.66
C TYR A 29 7.04 -21.87 0.16
N CYS A 30 6.81 -23.17 0.15
CA CYS A 30 7.67 -24.09 -0.59
C CYS A 30 7.46 -23.91 -2.10
N LEU A 31 8.34 -24.48 -2.92
CA LEU A 31 8.26 -24.35 -4.39
C LEU A 31 6.89 -24.74 -4.97
N LEU A 32 6.23 -25.75 -4.39
CA LEU A 32 4.91 -26.21 -4.84
C LEU A 32 3.80 -25.22 -4.53
N HIS A 33 3.83 -24.60 -3.35
CA HIS A 33 2.77 -23.74 -2.85
C HIS A 33 3.02 -22.26 -3.11
N ALA A 34 4.15 -21.90 -3.74
CA ALA A 34 4.45 -20.51 -4.11
C ALA A 34 3.69 -20.06 -5.36
N SER A 35 3.26 -21.00 -6.20
CA SER A 35 2.61 -20.75 -7.48
C SER A 35 1.10 -21.02 -7.45
N THR A 36 0.42 -20.55 -8.50
CA THR A 36 -0.96 -20.94 -8.79
C THR A 36 -1.02 -22.44 -9.12
N PRO A 37 -2.10 -23.15 -8.74
CA PRO A 37 -3.33 -22.66 -8.12
C PRO A 37 -3.30 -22.59 -6.58
N PHE A 38 -2.20 -22.98 -5.94
CA PHE A 38 -2.14 -23.13 -4.48
C PHE A 38 -2.03 -21.79 -3.75
N HIS A 39 -1.38 -20.82 -4.37
CA HIS A 39 -1.29 -19.47 -3.87
C HIS A 39 -1.86 -18.48 -4.87
N SER A 40 -3.10 -18.06 -4.60
CA SER A 40 -3.69 -16.84 -5.15
C SER A 40 -3.57 -15.75 -4.09
N CYS A 41 -2.51 -14.93 -4.19
CA CYS A 41 -2.45 -13.72 -3.37
C CYS A 41 -3.60 -12.79 -3.75
N VAL A 42 -4.09 -12.01 -2.80
CA VAL A 42 -4.97 -10.87 -3.11
C VAL A 42 -4.26 -10.00 -4.14
N GLU A 43 -4.89 -9.85 -5.30
CA GLU A 43 -4.57 -8.77 -6.21
C GLU A 43 -5.05 -7.49 -5.51
N LEU A 44 -4.11 -6.67 -5.08
CA LEU A 44 -4.44 -5.30 -4.73
C LEU A 44 -4.78 -4.61 -6.05
N ASP A 45 -5.96 -4.01 -6.12
CA ASP A 45 -6.36 -3.22 -7.28
C ASP A 45 -5.43 -2.00 -7.38
N ASP A 46 -4.40 -2.12 -8.22
CA ASP A 46 -3.42 -1.07 -8.45
C ASP A 46 -4.11 0.23 -8.93
N GLY A 47 -5.30 0.12 -9.56
CA GLY A 47 -6.13 1.26 -9.92
C GLY A 47 -6.65 2.03 -8.71
N ALA A 48 -7.17 1.34 -7.69
CA ALA A 48 -7.62 1.97 -6.44
C ALA A 48 -6.46 2.64 -5.67
N ALA A 49 -5.25 2.06 -5.72
CA ALA A 49 -4.07 2.66 -5.12
C ALA A 49 -3.64 3.96 -5.84
N TRP A 50 -3.75 3.99 -7.17
CA TRP A 50 -3.52 5.19 -7.96
C TRP A 50 -4.56 6.28 -7.62
N GLU A 51 -5.85 5.96 -7.71
CA GLU A 51 -6.94 6.88 -7.37
C GLU A 51 -6.81 7.46 -5.95
N ALA A 52 -6.47 6.65 -4.95
CA ALA A 52 -6.24 7.12 -3.59
C ALA A 52 -5.08 8.13 -3.48
N THR A 53 -4.00 7.90 -4.23
CA THR A 53 -2.82 8.78 -4.23
C THR A 53 -3.16 10.14 -4.86
N PHE A 54 -3.84 10.14 -6.01
CA PHE A 54 -4.21 11.39 -6.70
C PHE A 54 -5.36 12.13 -6.02
N GLY A 55 -6.30 11.42 -5.38
CA GLY A 55 -7.40 12.02 -4.62
C GLY A 55 -6.91 12.82 -3.41
N VAL A 56 -5.90 12.33 -2.68
CA VAL A 56 -5.29 13.06 -1.56
C VAL A 56 -4.58 14.33 -2.05
N MET A 57 -3.84 14.26 -3.16
CA MET A 57 -3.17 15.45 -3.73
C MET A 57 -4.16 16.54 -4.13
N GLN A 58 -5.33 16.18 -4.66
CA GLN A 58 -6.36 17.15 -5.05
C GLN A 58 -7.01 17.84 -3.84
N ALA A 59 -7.17 17.11 -2.73
CA ALA A 59 -7.71 17.65 -1.48
C ALA A 59 -6.76 18.68 -0.83
N GLU A 60 -5.45 18.47 -0.88
CA GLU A 60 -4.45 19.40 -0.33
C GLU A 60 -4.38 20.72 -1.12
N VAL A 61 -4.45 20.64 -2.46
CA VAL A 61 -4.50 21.83 -3.34
C VAL A 61 -5.72 22.71 -3.03
N SER A 62 -6.83 22.09 -2.61
CA SER A 62 -8.07 22.79 -2.26
C SER A 62 -7.99 23.52 -0.90
N GLN A 63 -7.29 22.97 0.08
CA GLN A 63 -7.13 23.59 1.40
C GLN A 63 -6.14 24.78 1.39
N ALA A 64 -5.12 24.75 0.52
CA ALA A 64 -4.19 25.87 0.36
C ALA A 64 -4.84 27.10 -0.27
N ALA A 65 -5.80 26.91 -1.17
CA ALA A 65 -6.52 27.99 -1.85
C ALA A 65 -7.48 28.75 -0.91
N VAL A 66 -8.11 28.07 0.06
CA VAL A 66 -9.09 28.70 0.96
C VAL A 66 -8.43 29.48 2.12
N HIS A 67 -7.26 29.07 2.61
CA HIS A 67 -6.55 29.79 3.67
C HIS A 67 -5.95 31.14 3.22
N SER A 68 -5.77 31.36 1.92
CA SER A 68 -5.24 32.62 1.39
C SER A 68 -6.31 33.71 1.20
N MET A 69 -7.60 33.39 1.40
CA MET A 69 -8.72 34.33 1.21
C MET A 69 -9.34 34.89 2.52
N THR A 70 -8.91 34.43 3.70
CA THR A 70 -9.56 34.78 4.98
C THR A 70 -8.71 35.58 5.96
N ASN A 71 -7.71 36.35 5.49
CA ASN A 71 -7.02 37.32 6.35
C ASN A 71 -7.56 38.75 6.17
N PRO A 72 -8.58 39.20 6.94
CA PRO A 72 -8.97 40.60 6.97
C PRO A 72 -8.00 41.36 7.89
N LEU A 73 -6.79 41.65 7.41
CA LEU A 73 -5.93 42.64 8.07
C LEU A 73 -6.52 44.04 7.84
N MET A 74 -7.26 44.50 8.85
CA MET A 74 -7.46 45.88 9.29
C MET A 74 -6.64 46.92 8.50
N ILE A 75 -7.26 47.58 7.51
CA ILE A 75 -6.78 48.84 6.97
C ILE A 75 -7.42 49.95 7.80
N THR A 76 -6.72 50.39 8.84
CA THR A 76 -7.06 51.60 9.57
C THR A 76 -6.65 52.80 8.71
N ILE A 77 -7.64 53.50 8.13
CA ILE A 77 -7.43 54.79 7.47
C ILE A 77 -7.11 55.81 8.56
N HIS A 78 -5.94 56.45 8.50
CA HIS A 78 -5.66 57.66 9.28
C HIS A 78 -5.84 58.88 8.37
N MET A 79 -6.76 59.75 8.79
CA MET A 79 -6.94 61.11 8.31
C MET A 79 -5.81 62.02 8.80
#